data_AF-A0A530LZ21-F1
#
_entry.id   AF-A0A530LZ21-F1
#
_cell.length_a   1.000
_cell.length_b   1.000
_cell.length_c   1.000
_cell.angle_alpha   90.00
_cell.angle_beta   90.00
_cell.angle_gamma   90.00
#
_symmetry.space_group_name_H-M   'P 1'
#
loop_
_entity.id
_entity.type
_entity.pdbx_description
1 polymer ?
#
loop_
_entity_poly.entity_id
_entity_poly.type
_entity_poly.pdbx_seq_one_letter_code
_entity_poly.pdbx_strand_id
1 'polypeptide(L)'
;VLTSRETYDPHPEDAWKRLKMRLRKPQELAIVQAVAAWREREARERDVPRGRVLKDDAIYEVAQQAPRDSAALSKLRTTPKGWERSSTATALLGAVNAALALPREEMPKLPKSFQPPEGSSAAAELLKVLLRIVAEKEGVASKVLASSDDIDRIAAEGEEADVPALQGWRRAVFGEAALKLVRGELAIRFDKRKIAVFDL
;
A
#
# COMPACT_ATOMS: atom_id res chain seq x y z
N VAL A 1 -7.51 -9.55 -18.22
CA VAL A 1 -6.57 -9.05 -17.19
C VAL A 1 -5.18 -9.65 -17.38
N LEU A 2 -4.96 -10.95 -17.19
CA LEU A 2 -3.62 -11.58 -17.28
C LEU A 2 -2.97 -11.57 -18.68
N THR A 3 -3.71 -11.25 -19.74
CA THR A 3 -3.18 -11.10 -21.10
C THR A 3 -2.96 -9.64 -21.52
N SER A 4 -3.31 -8.68 -20.66
CA SER A 4 -3.11 -7.26 -20.96
C SER A 4 -1.67 -6.86 -20.67
N ARG A 5 -1.02 -6.23 -21.65
CA ARG A 5 0.33 -5.66 -21.49
C ARG A 5 0.41 -4.68 -20.32
N GLU A 6 -0.62 -3.88 -20.11
CA GLU A 6 -0.69 -2.89 -19.03
C GLU A 6 -0.56 -3.52 -17.63
N THR A 7 -0.90 -4.80 -17.50
CA THR A 7 -0.73 -5.55 -16.24
C THR A 7 0.76 -5.75 -15.89
N TYR A 8 1.64 -5.72 -16.88
CA TYR A 8 3.07 -5.99 -16.73
C TYR A 8 3.97 -4.77 -16.97
N ASP A 9 3.41 -3.67 -17.46
CA ASP A 9 4.12 -2.39 -17.65
C ASP A 9 3.60 -1.35 -16.65
N PRO A 10 4.11 -1.34 -15.40
CA PRO A 10 3.63 -0.42 -14.40
C PRO A 10 3.96 1.02 -14.79
N HIS A 11 3.02 1.95 -14.74
CA HIS A 11 3.29 3.34 -15.08
C HIS A 11 4.36 3.92 -14.13
N PRO A 12 5.33 4.73 -14.60
CA PRO A 12 6.33 5.34 -13.72
C PRO A 12 5.73 6.12 -12.55
N GLU A 13 4.59 6.77 -12.78
CA GLU A 13 3.85 7.52 -11.77
C GLU A 13 3.25 6.64 -10.65
N ASP A 14 3.19 5.32 -10.83
CA ASP A 14 2.77 4.36 -9.80
C ASP A 14 3.96 3.74 -9.05
N ALA A 15 5.20 4.05 -9.41
CA ALA A 15 6.39 3.44 -8.83
C ALA A 15 6.48 3.64 -7.30
N TRP A 16 5.94 4.74 -6.79
CA TRP A 16 5.89 5.03 -5.35
C TRP A 16 4.99 4.09 -4.56
N LYS A 17 3.98 3.46 -5.18
CA LYS A 17 3.06 2.54 -4.48
C LYS A 17 3.75 1.28 -3.94
N ARG A 18 4.94 0.96 -4.47
CA ARG A 18 5.79 -0.16 -4.00
C ARG A 18 6.64 0.21 -2.78
N LEU A 19 6.80 1.50 -2.51
CA LEU A 19 7.55 2.01 -1.37
C LEU A 19 6.69 1.88 -0.11
N LYS A 20 7.29 1.45 1.00
CA LYS A 20 6.61 1.41 2.29
C LYS A 20 6.21 2.82 2.72
N MET A 21 4.92 3.06 2.97
CA MET A 21 4.46 4.36 3.42
C MET A 21 5.05 4.69 4.80
N ARG A 22 5.93 5.69 4.86
CA ARG A 22 6.59 6.17 6.09
C ARG A 22 6.34 7.67 6.34
N LEU A 23 5.70 8.35 5.40
CA LEU A 23 5.62 9.81 5.34
C LEU A 23 4.30 10.32 5.91
N ARG A 24 4.35 11.54 6.45
CA ARG A 24 3.22 12.14 7.17
C ARG A 24 2.79 13.49 6.62
N LYS A 25 3.45 14.02 5.59
CA LYS A 25 3.10 15.31 4.97
C LYS A 25 2.78 15.17 3.48
N PRO A 26 1.76 15.88 2.94
CA PRO A 26 1.44 15.86 1.52
C PRO A 26 2.62 16.23 0.62
N GLN A 27 3.40 17.25 1.01
CA GLN A 27 4.59 17.67 0.26
C GLN A 27 5.67 16.58 0.19
N GLU A 28 5.92 15.86 1.29
CA GLU A 28 6.88 14.75 1.33
C GLU A 28 6.41 13.63 0.38
N LEU A 29 5.10 13.33 0.38
CA LEU A 29 4.52 12.36 -0.54
C LEU A 29 4.66 12.81 -2.00
N ALA A 30 4.45 14.10 -2.30
CA ALA A 30 4.63 14.65 -3.65
C ALA A 30 6.07 14.45 -4.15
N ILE A 31 7.05 14.74 -3.29
CA ILE A 31 8.47 14.54 -3.62
C ILE A 31 8.76 13.05 -3.84
N VAL A 32 8.24 12.15 -3.01
CA VAL A 32 8.42 10.70 -3.23
C VAL A 32 7.77 10.21 -4.52
N GLN A 33 6.58 10.69 -4.87
CA GLN A 33 5.93 10.35 -6.14
C GLN A 33 6.81 10.78 -7.32
N ALA A 34 7.25 12.04 -7.34
CA ALA A 34 8.09 12.59 -8.40
C ALA A 34 9.44 11.88 -8.51
N VAL A 35 10.12 11.66 -7.38
CA VAL A 35 11.42 10.99 -7.34
C VAL A 35 11.31 9.51 -7.69
N ALA A 36 10.27 8.80 -7.25
CA ALA A 36 10.06 7.41 -7.61
C ALA A 36 9.77 7.25 -9.11
N ALA A 37 8.99 8.16 -9.70
CA ALA A 37 8.72 8.17 -11.13
C ALA A 37 9.97 8.50 -11.96
N TRP A 38 10.76 9.48 -11.53
CA TRP A 38 12.06 9.78 -12.13
C TRP A 38 12.99 8.56 -12.08
N ARG A 39 13.13 7.94 -10.90
CA ARG A 39 13.96 6.74 -10.72
C ARG A 39 13.53 5.61 -11.65
N GLU A 40 12.23 5.44 -11.84
CA GLU A 40 11.70 4.42 -12.74
C GLU A 40 12.09 4.67 -14.19
N ARG A 41 11.99 5.93 -14.66
CA ARG A 41 12.42 6.30 -16.01
C ARG A 41 13.92 6.07 -16.21
N GLU A 42 14.75 6.54 -15.29
CA GLU A 42 16.21 6.34 -15.32
C GLU A 42 16.60 4.86 -15.31
N ALA A 43 15.93 4.05 -14.48
CA ALA A 43 16.21 2.63 -14.38
C ALA A 43 15.89 1.89 -15.68
N ARG A 44 14.78 2.26 -16.35
CA ARG A 44 14.39 1.71 -17.65
C ARG A 44 15.34 2.14 -18.76
N GLU A 45 15.66 3.43 -18.84
CA GLU A 45 16.51 3.99 -19.88
C GLU A 45 17.92 3.39 -19.82
N ARG A 46 18.45 3.20 -18.62
CA ARG A 46 19.79 2.67 -18.40
C ARG A 46 19.84 1.14 -18.30
N ASP A 47 18.69 0.47 -18.38
CA ASP A 47 18.53 -0.97 -18.16
C ASP A 47 19.24 -1.48 -16.90
N VAL A 48 18.96 -0.84 -15.75
CA VAL A 48 19.54 -1.20 -14.46
C VAL A 48 18.47 -1.33 -13.37
N PRO A 49 18.72 -2.14 -12.32
CA PRO A 49 17.84 -2.17 -11.16
C PRO A 49 17.64 -0.78 -10.55
N ARG A 50 16.41 -0.45 -10.15
CA ARG A 50 16.04 0.85 -9.55
C ARG A 50 16.95 1.26 -8.39
N GLY A 51 17.31 0.31 -7.53
CA GLY A 51 18.19 0.55 -6.38
C GLY A 51 19.63 0.93 -6.76
N ARG A 52 20.06 0.65 -8.00
CA ARG A 52 21.35 1.09 -8.55
C ARG A 52 21.31 2.55 -9.02
N VAL A 53 20.13 3.06 -9.38
CA VAL A 53 19.92 4.49 -9.65
C VAL A 53 19.87 5.27 -8.34
N LEU A 54 18.95 4.89 -7.44
CA LEU A 54 18.79 5.52 -6.14
C LEU A 54 18.12 4.54 -5.15
N LYS A 55 18.70 4.37 -3.96
CA LYS A 55 18.15 3.49 -2.91
C LYS A 55 16.87 4.07 -2.32
N ASP A 56 15.97 3.20 -1.85
CA ASP A 56 14.71 3.62 -1.22
C ASP A 56 14.92 4.56 -0.03
N ASP A 57 15.92 4.28 0.83
CA ASP A 57 16.23 5.15 1.97
C ASP A 57 16.67 6.56 1.53
N ALA A 58 17.32 6.69 0.37
CA ALA A 58 17.68 7.98 -0.17
C ALA A 58 16.47 8.75 -0.71
N ILE A 59 15.47 8.06 -1.25
CA ILE A 59 14.21 8.69 -1.65
C ILE A 59 13.51 9.31 -0.44
N TYR A 60 13.46 8.61 0.70
CA TYR A 60 12.87 9.16 1.91
C TYR A 60 13.67 10.33 2.48
N GLU A 61 15.00 10.26 2.49
CA GLU A 61 15.82 11.37 2.97
C GLU A 61 15.65 12.61 2.08
N VAL A 62 15.65 12.44 0.74
CA VAL A 62 15.36 13.52 -0.21
C VAL A 62 13.99 14.13 0.04
N ALA A 63 12.96 13.33 0.27
CA ALA A 63 11.62 13.83 0.56
C ALA A 63 11.53 14.61 1.89
N GLN A 64 12.24 14.16 2.92
CA GLN A 64 12.24 14.81 4.24
C GLN A 64 13.07 16.10 4.25
N GLN A 65 14.21 16.11 3.58
CA GLN A 65 15.12 17.26 3.54
C GLN A 65 14.77 18.26 2.43
N ALA A 66 14.04 17.82 1.40
CA ALA A 66 13.61 18.61 0.26
C ALA A 66 14.72 19.50 -0.35
N PRO A 67 15.87 18.91 -0.76
CA PRO A 67 16.98 19.68 -1.31
C PRO A 67 16.59 20.37 -2.62
N ARG A 68 16.80 21.69 -2.70
CA ARG A 68 16.47 22.51 -3.88
C ARG A 68 17.63 22.66 -4.86
N ASP A 69 18.84 22.42 -4.38
CA ASP A 69 20.09 22.61 -5.12
C ASP A 69 21.13 21.54 -4.79
N SER A 70 22.22 21.55 -5.56
CA SER A 70 23.33 20.60 -5.43
C SER A 70 24.03 20.70 -4.06
N ALA A 71 24.11 21.91 -3.48
CA ALA A 71 24.71 22.12 -2.16
C ALA A 71 23.87 21.47 -1.05
N ALA A 72 22.55 21.60 -1.09
CA ALA A 72 21.63 20.91 -0.18
C ALA A 72 21.67 19.39 -0.39
N LEU A 73 21.73 18.93 -1.64
CA LEU A 73 21.84 17.51 -1.96
C LEU A 73 23.12 16.87 -1.41
N SER A 74 24.25 17.58 -1.47
CA SER A 74 25.54 17.10 -0.93
C SER A 74 25.54 16.84 0.59
N LYS A 75 24.58 17.41 1.32
CA LYS A 75 24.45 17.26 2.78
C LYS A 75 23.73 15.97 3.17
N LEU A 76 23.08 15.31 2.21
CA LEU A 76 22.38 14.05 2.45
C LEU A 76 23.36 12.93 2.74
N ARG A 77 23.01 12.06 3.70
CA ARG A 77 23.88 10.95 4.13
C ARG A 77 23.74 9.72 3.25
N THR A 78 22.59 9.56 2.60
CA THR A 78 22.25 8.37 1.80
C THR A 78 22.71 8.47 0.35
N THR A 79 23.17 9.64 -0.10
CA THR A 79 23.72 9.85 -1.44
C THR A 79 25.25 9.79 -1.42
N PRO A 80 25.90 9.19 -2.45
CA PRO A 80 27.36 9.19 -2.53
C PRO A 80 27.93 10.61 -2.61
N LYS A 81 29.06 10.86 -1.94
CA LYS A 81 29.76 12.16 -2.03
C LYS A 81 30.21 12.44 -3.47
N GLY A 82 30.01 13.67 -3.95
CA GLY A 82 30.35 14.07 -5.32
C GLY A 82 29.27 13.72 -6.36
N TRP A 83 28.29 12.89 -6.01
CA TRP A 83 27.19 12.54 -6.91
C TRP A 83 26.30 13.74 -7.24
N GLU A 84 26.25 14.75 -6.35
CA GLU A 84 25.47 15.97 -6.52
C GLU A 84 25.84 16.79 -7.76
N ARG A 85 27.00 16.52 -8.36
CA ARG A 85 27.53 17.19 -9.56
C ARG A 85 27.16 16.46 -10.85
N SER A 86 26.54 15.29 -10.77
CA SER A 86 26.16 14.49 -11.93
C SER A 86 24.92 15.04 -12.65
N SER A 87 24.78 14.68 -13.92
CA SER A 87 23.55 14.95 -14.69
C SER A 87 22.33 14.25 -14.08
N THR A 88 22.52 13.03 -13.57
CA THR A 88 21.48 12.26 -12.85
C THR A 88 21.01 13.00 -11.60
N ALA A 89 21.92 13.57 -10.79
CA ALA A 89 21.55 14.37 -9.63
C ALA A 89 20.83 15.68 -10.03
N THR A 90 21.20 16.28 -11.17
CA THR A 90 20.51 17.45 -11.72
C THR A 90 19.07 17.10 -12.11
N ALA A 91 18.85 15.95 -12.76
CA ALA A 91 17.53 15.46 -13.12
C ALA A 91 16.67 15.15 -11.87
N LEU A 92 17.27 14.55 -10.83
CA LEU A 92 16.62 14.36 -9.53
C LEU A 92 16.16 15.69 -8.93
N LEU A 93 17.03 16.71 -8.88
CA LEU A 93 16.70 18.03 -8.36
C LEU A 93 15.59 18.70 -9.17
N GLY A 94 15.54 18.48 -10.49
CA GLY A 94 14.42 18.88 -11.33
C GLY A 94 13.10 18.28 -10.86
N ALA A 95 13.06 16.97 -10.60
CA ALA A 95 11.88 16.29 -10.09
C ALA A 95 11.46 16.79 -8.68
N VAL A 96 12.44 17.04 -7.79
CA VAL A 96 12.18 17.58 -6.45
C VAL A 96 11.60 18.99 -6.53
N ASN A 97 12.19 19.88 -7.34
CA ASN A 97 11.73 21.25 -7.48
C ASN A 97 10.35 21.33 -8.16
N ALA A 98 10.07 20.45 -9.13
CA ALA A 98 8.72 20.33 -9.70
C ALA A 98 7.69 19.95 -8.63
N ALA A 99 8.00 18.97 -7.78
CA ALA A 99 7.12 18.59 -6.67
C ALA A 99 6.94 19.71 -5.62
N LEU A 100 7.99 20.51 -5.37
CA LEU A 100 7.93 21.66 -4.47
C LEU A 100 7.13 22.85 -5.02
N ALA A 101 7.01 22.95 -6.34
CA ALA A 101 6.26 23.99 -7.02
C ALA A 101 4.76 23.66 -7.12
N LEU A 102 4.32 22.46 -6.75
CA LEU A 102 2.92 22.06 -6.82
C LEU A 102 2.04 22.95 -5.93
N PRO A 103 0.94 23.51 -6.47
CA PRO A 103 -0.09 24.17 -5.67
C PRO A 103 -0.66 23.25 -4.60
N ARG A 104 -1.16 23.83 -3.49
CA ARG A 104 -1.71 23.05 -2.36
C ARG A 104 -2.89 22.18 -2.78
N GLU A 105 -3.66 22.64 -3.74
CA GLU A 105 -4.84 22.00 -4.30
C GLU A 105 -4.50 20.75 -5.11
N GLU A 106 -3.30 20.71 -5.70
CA GLU A 106 -2.78 19.60 -6.50
C GLU A 106 -1.93 18.61 -5.68
N MET A 107 -1.68 18.91 -4.41
CA MET A 107 -0.87 18.03 -3.56
C MET A 107 -1.55 16.68 -3.35
N PRO A 108 -0.78 15.58 -3.34
CA PRO A 108 -1.34 14.26 -3.12
C PRO A 108 -1.91 14.16 -1.71
N LYS A 109 -3.10 13.58 -1.61
CA LYS A 109 -3.72 13.27 -0.33
C LYS A 109 -2.97 12.09 0.28
N LEU A 110 -2.56 12.24 1.53
CA LEU A 110 -2.04 11.12 2.30
C LEU A 110 -3.13 10.05 2.40
N PRO A 111 -2.80 8.76 2.20
CA PRO A 111 -3.75 7.70 2.49
C PRO A 111 -4.19 7.82 3.94
N LYS A 112 -5.51 7.91 4.18
CA LYS A 112 -6.03 7.88 5.53
C LYS A 112 -5.77 6.49 6.09
N SER A 113 -5.10 6.40 7.24
CA SER A 113 -5.09 5.16 8.00
C SER A 113 -6.54 4.84 8.36
N PHE A 114 -7.01 3.68 7.96
CA PHE A 114 -8.32 3.21 8.38
C PHE A 114 -8.30 3.09 9.91
N GLN A 115 -9.19 3.83 10.57
CA GLN A 115 -9.39 3.74 12.02
C GLN A 115 -10.74 3.08 12.23
N PRO A 116 -10.77 1.81 12.67
CA PRO A 116 -12.03 1.13 12.91
C PRO A 116 -12.82 1.88 13.99
N PRO A 117 -14.15 2.01 13.86
CA PRO A 117 -14.99 2.58 14.90
C PRO A 117 -14.92 1.75 16.19
N GLU A 118 -15.20 2.38 17.34
CA GLU A 118 -15.26 1.65 18.61
C GLU A 118 -16.25 0.47 18.52
N GLY A 119 -15.80 -0.72 18.91
CA GLY A 119 -16.60 -1.95 18.88
C GLY A 119 -16.35 -2.87 17.69
N SER A 120 -15.78 -2.41 16.58
CA SER A 120 -15.52 -3.27 15.41
C SER A 120 -14.28 -4.17 15.57
N SER A 121 -13.41 -3.91 16.55
CA SER A 121 -12.22 -4.73 16.82
C SER A 121 -12.58 -6.16 17.24
N ALA A 122 -13.62 -6.34 18.06
CA ALA A 122 -14.09 -7.67 18.45
C ALA A 122 -14.67 -8.43 17.25
N ALA A 123 -15.42 -7.74 16.40
CA ALA A 123 -15.94 -8.32 15.15
C ALA A 123 -14.79 -8.72 14.21
N ALA A 124 -13.73 -7.91 14.11
CA ALA A 124 -12.55 -8.23 13.32
C ALA A 124 -11.83 -9.49 13.84
N GLU A 125 -11.74 -9.70 15.15
CA GLU A 125 -11.16 -10.94 15.72
C GLU A 125 -12.03 -12.17 15.40
N LEU A 126 -13.35 -12.07 15.49
CA LEU A 126 -14.25 -13.15 15.08
C LEU A 126 -14.13 -13.46 13.58
N LEU A 127 -14.02 -12.43 12.74
CA LEU A 127 -13.79 -12.59 11.31
C LEU A 127 -12.43 -13.24 10.99
N LYS A 128 -11.37 -12.93 11.75
CA LYS A 128 -10.06 -13.62 11.61
C LYS A 128 -10.17 -15.11 11.94
N VAL A 129 -10.96 -15.46 12.95
CA VAL A 129 -11.24 -16.87 13.28
C VAL A 129 -12.01 -17.55 12.14
N LEU A 130 -13.09 -16.92 11.65
CA LEU A 130 -13.85 -17.43 10.50
C LEU A 130 -12.96 -17.61 9.26
N LEU A 131 -12.13 -16.61 8.94
CA LEU A 131 -11.20 -16.64 7.82
C LEU A 131 -10.26 -17.84 7.91
N ARG A 132 -9.75 -18.16 9.11
CA ARG A 132 -8.89 -19.33 9.32
C ARG A 132 -9.63 -20.64 9.06
N ILE A 133 -10.87 -20.77 9.52
CA ILE A 133 -11.70 -21.96 9.30
C ILE A 133 -11.98 -22.17 7.81
N VAL A 134 -12.39 -21.10 7.12
CA VAL A 134 -12.68 -21.15 5.68
C VAL A 134 -11.41 -21.47 4.89
N ALA A 135 -10.29 -20.81 5.20
CA ALA A 135 -9.01 -21.06 4.55
C ALA A 135 -8.55 -22.53 4.70
N GLU A 136 -8.69 -23.10 5.90
CA GLU A 136 -8.33 -24.49 6.17
C GLU A 136 -9.25 -25.47 5.43
N LYS A 137 -10.57 -25.21 5.42
CA LYS A 137 -11.55 -26.02 4.70
C LYS A 137 -11.29 -26.05 3.19
N GLU A 138 -10.98 -24.89 2.61
CA GLU A 138 -10.72 -24.75 1.17
C GLU A 138 -9.28 -25.08 0.76
N GLY A 139 -8.40 -25.35 1.74
CA GLY A 139 -6.99 -25.69 1.47
C GLY A 139 -6.17 -24.54 0.89
N VAL A 140 -6.52 -23.29 1.19
CA VAL A 140 -5.84 -22.08 0.69
C VAL A 140 -5.26 -21.25 1.82
N ALA A 141 -4.25 -20.44 1.54
CA ALA A 141 -3.72 -19.51 2.53
C ALA A 141 -4.72 -18.37 2.80
N SER A 142 -4.98 -18.04 4.08
CA SER A 142 -5.92 -16.98 4.47
C SER A 142 -5.68 -15.65 3.76
N LYS A 143 -4.41 -15.27 3.56
CA LYS A 143 -4.03 -14.01 2.88
C LYS A 143 -4.46 -13.93 1.41
N VAL A 144 -4.76 -15.07 0.78
CA VAL A 144 -5.32 -15.10 -0.59
C VAL A 144 -6.81 -14.75 -0.58
N LEU A 145 -7.52 -15.11 0.50
CA LEU A 145 -8.94 -14.83 0.69
C LEU A 145 -9.19 -13.40 1.18
N ALA A 146 -8.46 -12.95 2.20
CA ALA A 146 -8.58 -11.61 2.76
C ALA A 146 -7.28 -11.18 3.48
N SER A 147 -6.95 -9.90 3.39
CA SER A 147 -5.91 -9.26 4.22
C SER A 147 -6.48 -8.79 5.57
N SER A 148 -5.62 -8.45 6.53
CA SER A 148 -6.07 -7.86 7.80
C SER A 148 -6.85 -6.57 7.57
N ASP A 149 -6.40 -5.73 6.63
CA ASP A 149 -7.08 -4.48 6.27
C ASP A 149 -8.47 -4.77 5.70
N ASP A 150 -8.63 -5.83 4.89
CA ASP A 150 -9.95 -6.23 4.38
C ASP A 150 -10.88 -6.62 5.54
N ILE A 151 -10.36 -7.37 6.52
CA ILE A 151 -11.13 -7.82 7.69
C ILE A 151 -11.57 -6.63 8.53
N ASP A 152 -10.66 -5.70 8.83
CA ASP A 152 -10.95 -4.52 9.63
C ASP A 152 -12.00 -3.63 8.94
N ARG A 153 -11.94 -3.51 7.61
CA ARG A 153 -12.96 -2.77 6.84
C ARG A 153 -14.30 -3.49 6.79
N ILE A 154 -14.34 -4.81 6.58
CA ILE A 154 -15.61 -5.57 6.63
C ILE A 154 -16.24 -5.47 8.02
N ALA A 155 -15.44 -5.57 9.09
CA ALA A 155 -15.93 -5.47 10.46
C ALA A 155 -16.60 -4.12 10.77
N ALA A 156 -16.18 -3.06 10.09
CA ALA A 156 -16.62 -1.70 10.36
C ALA A 156 -17.67 -1.17 9.39
N GLU A 157 -17.51 -1.48 8.10
CA GLU A 157 -18.33 -0.95 6.99
C GLU A 157 -19.35 -1.99 6.50
N GLY A 158 -19.19 -3.27 6.86
CA GLY A 158 -20.09 -4.35 6.44
C GLY A 158 -20.12 -4.52 4.92
N GLU A 159 -21.31 -4.50 4.33
CA GLU A 159 -21.54 -4.64 2.88
C GLU A 159 -20.93 -3.49 2.08
N GLU A 160 -20.83 -2.29 2.67
CA GLU A 160 -20.29 -1.09 2.02
C GLU A 160 -18.75 -1.10 1.93
N ALA A 161 -18.09 -2.11 2.51
CA ALA A 161 -16.65 -2.25 2.46
C ALA A 161 -16.16 -2.51 1.02
N ASP A 162 -15.51 -1.52 0.41
CA ASP A 162 -14.87 -1.67 -0.89
C ASP A 162 -13.52 -2.42 -0.73
N VAL A 163 -13.60 -3.75 -0.66
CA VAL A 163 -12.46 -4.65 -0.48
C VAL A 163 -12.51 -5.87 -1.41
N PRO A 164 -11.36 -6.41 -1.85
CA PRO A 164 -11.32 -7.59 -2.72
C PRO A 164 -11.99 -8.84 -2.13
N ALA A 165 -12.04 -8.95 -0.80
CA ALA A 165 -12.70 -10.05 -0.10
C ALA A 165 -14.22 -10.10 -0.34
N LEU A 166 -14.85 -8.97 -0.68
CA LEU A 166 -16.26 -8.85 -1.04
C LEU A 166 -16.49 -8.81 -2.56
N GLN A 167 -15.52 -9.27 -3.36
CA GLN A 167 -15.65 -9.29 -4.82
C GLN A 167 -15.36 -10.68 -5.41
N GLY A 168 -16.06 -11.00 -6.50
CA GLY A 168 -15.83 -12.21 -7.30
C GLY A 168 -15.82 -13.51 -6.48
N TRP A 169 -14.86 -14.38 -6.77
CA TRP A 169 -14.76 -15.68 -6.12
C TRP A 169 -14.44 -15.60 -4.61
N ARG A 170 -13.73 -14.54 -4.16
CA ARG A 170 -13.43 -14.36 -2.73
C ARG A 170 -14.70 -14.10 -1.92
N ARG A 171 -15.64 -13.34 -2.50
CA ARG A 171 -16.96 -13.14 -1.91
C ARG A 171 -17.68 -14.47 -1.71
N ALA A 172 -17.71 -15.30 -2.76
CA ALA A 172 -18.37 -16.60 -2.70
C ALA A 172 -17.74 -17.55 -1.67
N VAL A 173 -16.40 -17.51 -1.50
CA VAL A 173 -15.69 -18.41 -0.57
C VAL A 173 -15.72 -17.92 0.87
N PHE A 174 -15.48 -16.63 1.10
CA PHE A 174 -15.32 -16.05 2.42
C PHE A 174 -16.25 -14.85 2.68
N GLY A 175 -16.36 -13.92 1.72
CA GLY A 175 -17.05 -12.64 1.94
C GLY A 175 -18.51 -12.78 2.37
N GLU A 176 -19.29 -13.70 1.79
CA GLU A 176 -20.68 -13.94 2.21
C GLU A 176 -20.79 -14.43 3.66
N ALA A 177 -19.93 -15.37 4.05
CA ALA A 177 -19.89 -15.86 5.44
C ALA A 177 -19.44 -14.76 6.41
N ALA A 178 -18.48 -13.93 6.00
CA ALA A 178 -18.03 -12.77 6.77
C ALA A 178 -19.16 -11.78 7.01
N LEU A 179 -19.94 -11.45 5.97
CA LEU A 179 -21.07 -10.54 6.07
C LEU A 179 -22.19 -11.11 6.94
N LYS A 180 -22.52 -12.41 6.81
CA LYS A 180 -23.46 -13.08 7.72
C LYS A 180 -23.02 -12.99 9.17
N LEU A 181 -21.72 -13.18 9.45
CA LEU A 181 -21.18 -13.07 10.80
C LEU A 181 -21.34 -11.65 11.36
N VAL A 182 -21.04 -10.62 10.54
CA VAL A 182 -21.20 -9.21 10.93
C VAL A 182 -22.68 -8.85 11.17
N ARG A 183 -23.60 -9.40 10.38
CA ARG A 183 -25.06 -9.23 10.58
C ARG A 183 -25.64 -10.03 11.74
N GLY A 184 -24.86 -10.91 12.37
CA GLY A 184 -25.33 -11.79 13.44
C GLY A 184 -26.22 -12.94 12.95
N GLU A 185 -26.07 -13.35 11.69
CA GLU A 185 -26.76 -14.49 11.06
C GLU A 185 -25.92 -15.77 11.11
N LEU A 186 -24.68 -15.68 11.60
CA LEU A 186 -23.73 -16.77 11.70
C LEU A 186 -23.12 -16.78 13.10
N ALA A 187 -22.97 -17.96 13.68
CA ALA A 187 -22.33 -18.14 14.98
C ALA A 187 -21.13 -19.07 14.90
N ILE A 188 -20.14 -18.79 15.76
CA ILE A 188 -18.94 -19.59 15.95
C ILE A 188 -19.04 -20.27 17.31
N ARG A 189 -18.99 -21.60 17.35
CA ARG A 189 -18.96 -22.39 18.58
C ARG A 189 -17.62 -23.07 18.74
N PHE A 190 -17.12 -23.07 19.97
CA PHE A 190 -16.01 -23.92 20.38
C PHE A 190 -16.56 -25.19 21.05
N ASP A 191 -16.29 -26.36 20.48
CA ASP A 191 -16.73 -27.65 20.99
C ASP A 191 -15.57 -28.65 20.94
N LYS A 192 -15.21 -29.25 22.08
CA LYS A 192 -14.16 -30.28 22.21
C LYS A 192 -12.86 -29.94 21.47
N ARG A 193 -12.38 -28.69 21.62
CA ARG A 193 -11.16 -28.16 20.97
C ARG A 193 -11.27 -27.96 19.45
N LYS A 194 -12.47 -28.03 18.89
CA LYS A 194 -12.76 -27.72 17.50
C LYS A 194 -13.63 -26.47 17.43
N ILE A 195 -13.42 -25.67 16.37
CA ILE A 195 -14.28 -24.55 16.07
C ILE A 195 -15.27 -25.00 15.00
N ALA A 196 -16.56 -24.75 15.23
CA ALA A 196 -17.64 -25.03 14.30
C ALA A 196 -18.42 -23.74 13.99
N VAL A 197 -18.94 -23.65 12.77
CA VAL A 197 -19.72 -22.52 12.28
C VAL A 197 -21.12 -23.02 11.96
N PHE A 198 -22.16 -22.26 12.34
CA PHE A 198 -23.57 -22.59 12.07
C PHE A 198 -24.37 -21.32 11.83
N ASP A 199 -25.40 -21.39 10.98
CA ASP A 199 -26.35 -20.30 10.78
C ASP A 199 -27.25 -20.15 12.02
N LEU A 200 -27.64 -18.92 12.33
CA LEU A 200 -28.55 -18.55 13.44
C LEU A 200 -30.02 -18.49 13.00
#